data_AF-A0A942S2T0-F1
#
_entry.id   AF-A0A942S2T0-F1
#
_cell.length_a   1.000
_cell.length_b   1.000
_cell.length_c   1.000
_cell.angle_alpha   90.00
_cell.angle_beta   90.00
_cell.angle_gamma   90.00
#
_symmetry.space_group_name_H-M   'P 1'
#
loop_
_entity.id
_entity.type
_entity.pdbx_description
1 polymer ?
#
loop_
_entity_poly.entity_id
_entity_poly.type
_entity_poly.pdbx_seq_one_letter_code
_entity_poly.pdbx_strand_id
1 'polypeptide(L)'
;MTLKDIVTVLPQYILPHHALSGLMSKLTHCENRLWKNLFIKLIIRLYGVNMSEAKYQDLDHYASFNKFFTRELTAGCRPVAAAHDA
;
A
#
# COMPACT_ATOMS: atom_id res chain seq x y z
N MET A 1 13.70 28.16 -6.55
CA MET A 1 12.42 27.46 -6.31
C MET A 1 11.33 28.22 -7.02
N THR A 2 10.52 27.55 -7.82
CA THR A 2 9.37 28.19 -8.47
C THR A 2 8.23 28.34 -7.47
N LEU A 3 7.27 29.24 -7.73
CA LEU A 3 6.10 29.43 -6.85
C LEU A 3 5.30 28.12 -6.67
N LYS A 4 5.27 27.29 -7.72
CA LYS A 4 4.62 25.98 -7.73
C LYS A 4 5.28 25.01 -6.75
N ASP A 5 6.61 25.01 -6.68
CA ASP A 5 7.38 24.16 -5.75
C ASP A 5 7.12 24.58 -4.30
N ILE A 6 6.98 25.88 -4.05
CA ILE A 6 6.66 26.37 -2.71
C ILE A 6 5.29 25.86 -2.29
N VAL A 7 4.27 26.01 -3.13
CA VAL A 7 2.90 25.58 -2.80
C VAL A 7 2.79 24.06 -2.60
N THR A 8 3.55 23.25 -3.34
CA THR A 8 3.50 21.78 -3.19
C THR A 8 4.28 21.27 -1.97
N VAL A 9 5.36 21.94 -1.58
CA VAL A 9 6.25 21.47 -0.51
C VAL A 9 5.90 22.10 0.85
N LEU A 10 5.38 23.33 0.91
CA LEU A 10 5.05 24.01 2.17
C LEU A 10 4.12 23.17 3.08
N PRO A 11 3.07 22.50 2.57
CA PRO A 11 2.25 21.61 3.39
C PRO A 11 3.05 20.46 4.00
N GLN A 12 4.04 19.91 3.27
CA GLN A 12 4.90 18.85 3.80
C GLN A 12 5.75 19.34 4.99
N TYR A 13 6.12 20.61 5.07
CA TYR A 13 6.86 21.10 6.24
C TYR A 13 5.95 21.33 7.47
N ILE A 14 4.68 21.63 7.26
CA ILE A 14 3.72 21.94 8.33
C ILE A 14 3.07 20.66 8.89
N LEU A 15 2.92 19.63 8.05
CA LEU A 15 2.27 18.39 8.43
C LEU A 15 3.02 17.68 9.58
N PRO A 16 2.32 17.28 10.66
CA PRO A 16 2.92 16.50 11.74
C PRO A 16 3.08 15.02 11.29
N HIS A 17 4.12 14.74 10.51
CA HIS A 17 4.35 13.44 9.86
C HIS A 17 4.32 12.26 10.84
N HIS A 18 4.90 12.40 12.02
CA HIS A 18 4.90 11.32 13.02
C HIS A 18 3.50 11.00 13.54
N ALA A 19 2.68 12.03 13.80
CA ALA A 19 1.31 11.84 14.25
C ALA A 19 0.46 11.21 13.14
N LEU A 20 0.64 11.68 11.90
CA LEU A 20 -0.06 11.13 10.74
C LEU A 20 0.32 9.67 10.49
N SER A 21 1.62 9.34 10.57
CA SER A 21 2.12 7.97 10.44
C SER A 21 1.58 7.07 11.57
N GLY A 22 1.51 7.59 12.79
CA GLY A 22 0.94 6.86 13.93
C GLY A 22 -0.56 6.57 13.75
N LEU A 23 -1.32 7.57 13.29
CA LEU A 23 -2.74 7.40 12.96
C LEU A 23 -2.90 6.37 11.84
N MET A 24 -2.12 6.49 10.78
CA MET A 24 -2.20 5.57 9.65
C MET A 24 -1.87 4.14 10.06
N SER A 25 -0.84 3.94 10.89
CA SER A 25 -0.51 2.63 11.45
C SER A 25 -1.69 2.01 12.19
N LYS A 26 -2.42 2.78 13.01
CA LYS A 26 -3.63 2.28 13.69
C LYS A 26 -4.74 1.91 12.70
N LEU A 27 -4.93 2.71 11.66
CA LEU A 27 -5.94 2.44 10.62
C LEU A 27 -5.60 1.21 9.78
N THR A 28 -4.32 1.00 9.44
CA THR A 28 -3.89 -0.13 8.61
C THR A 28 -3.88 -1.45 9.38
N HIS A 29 -3.68 -1.42 10.71
CA HIS A 29 -3.76 -2.58 11.58
C HIS A 29 -5.17 -2.91 12.08
N CYS A 30 -6.16 -2.06 11.78
CA CYS A 30 -7.55 -2.34 12.15
C CYS A 30 -8.08 -3.60 11.46
N GLU A 31 -8.59 -4.56 12.24
CA GLU A 31 -9.11 -5.83 11.74
C GLU A 31 -10.64 -5.82 11.49
N ASN A 32 -11.27 -4.65 11.57
CA ASN A 32 -12.68 -4.52 11.23
C ASN A 32 -12.91 -4.84 9.75
N ARG A 33 -13.69 -5.90 9.48
CA ARG A 33 -13.90 -6.43 8.13
C ARG A 33 -14.49 -5.42 7.15
N LEU A 34 -15.42 -4.58 7.59
CA LEU A 34 -16.03 -3.56 6.74
C LEU A 34 -15.01 -2.48 6.37
N TRP A 35 -14.28 -1.99 7.38
CA TRP A 35 -13.26 -0.96 7.20
C TRP A 35 -12.12 -1.45 6.30
N LYS A 36 -11.50 -2.60 6.62
CA LYS A 36 -10.37 -3.13 5.84
C LYS A 36 -10.76 -3.39 4.39
N ASN A 37 -11.94 -3.98 4.15
CA ASN A 37 -12.36 -4.33 2.80
C ASN A 37 -12.69 -3.08 1.98
N LEU A 38 -13.31 -2.06 2.59
CA LEU A 38 -13.52 -0.77 1.93
C LEU A 38 -12.18 -0.12 1.57
N PHE A 39 -11.25 -0.09 2.52
CA PHE A 39 -9.96 0.56 2.33
C PHE A 39 -9.08 -0.16 1.30
N ILE A 40 -9.02 -1.50 1.33
CA ILE A 40 -8.33 -2.31 0.31
C ILE A 40 -8.93 -2.06 -1.08
N LYS A 41 -10.26 -2.10 -1.24
CA LYS A 41 -10.93 -1.84 -2.52
C LYS A 41 -10.63 -0.44 -3.06
N LEU A 42 -10.61 0.56 -2.18
CA LEU A 42 -10.24 1.93 -2.55
C LEU A 42 -8.81 1.97 -3.12
N ILE A 43 -7.85 1.36 -2.44
CA ILE A 43 -6.45 1.33 -2.87
C ILE A 43 -6.29 0.55 -4.19
N ILE A 44 -6.98 -0.57 -4.36
CA ILE A 44 -6.98 -1.31 -5.63
C ILE A 44 -7.44 -0.41 -6.78
N ARG A 45 -8.52 0.35 -6.58
CA ARG A 45 -9.06 1.24 -7.61
C ARG A 45 -8.16 2.46 -7.87
N LEU A 46 -7.62 3.08 -6.83
CA LEU A 46 -6.80 4.30 -6.95
C LEU A 46 -5.44 4.03 -7.59
N TYR A 47 -4.81 2.90 -7.27
CA TYR A 47 -3.45 2.57 -7.70
C TYR A 47 -3.38 1.49 -8.79
N GLY A 48 -4.53 0.94 -9.22
CA GLY A 48 -4.57 -0.11 -10.24
C GLY A 48 -3.85 -1.37 -9.78
N VAL A 49 -4.03 -1.78 -8.52
CA VAL A 49 -3.32 -2.94 -7.96
C VAL A 49 -3.71 -4.21 -8.69
N ASN A 50 -2.73 -4.89 -9.29
CA ASN A 50 -2.97 -6.16 -9.96
C ASN A 50 -3.17 -7.29 -8.92
N MET A 51 -4.41 -7.76 -8.80
CA MET A 51 -4.77 -8.85 -7.89
C MET A 51 -4.46 -10.24 -8.48
N SER A 52 -4.25 -10.38 -9.78
CA SER A 52 -3.93 -11.68 -10.38
C SER A 52 -2.55 -12.20 -9.95
N GLU A 53 -1.64 -11.30 -9.58
CA GLU A 53 -0.31 -11.62 -9.07
C GLU A 53 -0.30 -11.98 -7.59
N ALA A 54 -1.38 -11.70 -6.85
CA ALA A 54 -1.47 -12.03 -5.42
C ALA A 54 -1.74 -13.52 -5.23
N LYS A 55 -1.04 -14.15 -4.26
CA LYS A 55 -1.24 -15.55 -3.91
C LYS A 55 -2.68 -15.85 -3.48
N TYR A 56 -3.29 -14.92 -2.72
CA TYR A 56 -4.69 -14.97 -2.33
C TYR A 56 -5.43 -13.78 -2.94
N GLN A 57 -6.35 -14.05 -3.85
CA GLN A 57 -7.14 -13.00 -4.53
C GLN A 57 -8.34 -12.54 -3.69
N ASP A 58 -8.83 -13.39 -2.79
CA ASP A 58 -9.91 -13.06 -1.87
C ASP A 58 -9.43 -12.06 -0.80
N LEU A 59 -10.14 -10.93 -0.69
CA LEU A 59 -9.84 -9.88 0.27
C LEU A 59 -10.14 -10.30 1.72
N ASP A 60 -11.06 -11.25 1.91
CA ASP A 60 -11.41 -11.75 3.23
C ASP A 60 -10.29 -12.60 3.86
N HIS A 61 -9.32 -13.06 3.06
CA HIS A 61 -8.11 -13.73 3.54
C HIS A 61 -7.21 -12.82 4.40
N TYR A 62 -7.22 -11.51 4.13
CA TYR A 62 -6.35 -10.56 4.82
C TYR A 62 -7.05 -10.00 6.07
N ALA A 63 -6.50 -10.25 7.26
CA ALA A 63 -7.09 -9.77 8.52
C ALA A 63 -7.16 -8.23 8.63
N SER A 64 -6.24 -7.51 7.98
CA SER A 64 -6.19 -6.04 7.96
C SER A 64 -5.61 -5.53 6.64
N PHE A 65 -5.69 -4.20 6.40
CA PHE A 65 -5.04 -3.61 5.22
C PHE A 65 -3.53 -3.82 5.25
N ASN A 66 -2.89 -3.77 6.43
CA ASN A 66 -1.45 -4.00 6.52
C ASN A 66 -1.06 -5.39 6.02
N LYS A 67 -1.85 -6.43 6.34
CA LYS A 67 -1.64 -7.78 5.82
C LYS A 67 -1.82 -7.88 4.30
N PHE A 68 -2.75 -7.12 3.73
CA PHE A 68 -2.91 -7.00 2.29
C PHE A 68 -1.75 -6.23 1.63
N PHE A 69 -1.24 -5.19 2.28
CA PHE A 69 -0.14 -4.37 1.77
C PHE A 69 1.13 -5.21 1.58
N THR A 70 1.41 -6.10 2.54
CA THR A 70 2.53 -7.05 2.49
C THR A 70 2.15 -8.41 1.89
N ARG A 71 1.10 -8.47 1.04
CA ARG A 71 0.62 -9.75 0.49
C ARG A 71 1.71 -10.49 -0.27
N GLU A 72 1.69 -11.82 -0.12
CA GLU A 72 2.53 -12.70 -0.91
C GLU A 72 2.07 -12.70 -2.38
N LEU A 73 3.04 -12.74 -3.28
CA LEU A 73 2.78 -12.92 -4.70
C LEU A 73 2.79 -14.41 -5.07
N THR A 74 2.08 -14.76 -6.14
CA THR A 74 2.06 -16.11 -6.70
C THR A 74 3.47 -16.54 -7.12
N ALA A 75 3.83 -17.79 -6.84
CA ALA A 75 5.14 -18.32 -7.22
C ALA A 75 5.39 -18.17 -8.73
N GLY A 76 6.60 -17.73 -9.09
CA GLY A 76 7.02 -17.56 -10.48
C GLY A 76 6.51 -16.28 -11.17
N CYS A 77 5.70 -15.42 -10.53
CA CYS A 77 5.21 -14.19 -11.17
C CYS A 77 6.32 -13.13 -11.39
N ARG A 78 7.39 -13.19 -10.59
CA ARG A 78 8.57 -12.32 -10.69
C ARG A 78 9.81 -13.21 -10.74
N PRO A 79 10.16 -13.77 -11.92
CA PRO A 79 11.39 -14.56 -12.04
C PRO A 79 12.60 -13.67 -11.76
N VAL A 80 13.52 -14.16 -10.93
CA VAL A 80 14.80 -13.48 -10.70
C VAL A 80 15.66 -13.69 -11.94
N ALA A 81 16.24 -12.62 -12.46
CA ALA A 81 17.15 -12.73 -13.61
C ALA A 81 18.33 -13.65 -13.26
N ALA A 82 18.72 -14.51 -14.19
CA ALA A 82 19.95 -15.28 -14.05
C ALA A 82 21.14 -14.29 -13.97
N ALA A 83 22.13 -14.60 -13.13
CA ALA A 83 23.34 -13.80 -13.04
C ALA A 83 23.98 -13.70 -14.44
N HIS A 84 24.38 -12.50 -14.83
CA HIS A 84 25.15 -12.31 -16.04
C HIS A 84 26.57 -12.76 -15.73
N ASP A 85 26.95 -13.95 -16.17
CA ASP A 85 28.34 -14.41 -16.14
C ASP A 85 29.15 -13.46 -17.04
N ALA A 86 29.94 -12.59 -16.42
CA ALA A 86 30.83 -11.63 -17.07
C ALA A 86 32.19 -12.28 -17.41
#